data_AF-A0A848LSV5-F1
#
_entry.id   AF-A0A848LSV5-F1
#
_cell.length_a   1.000
_cell.length_b   1.000
_cell.length_c   1.000
_cell.angle_alpha   90.00
_cell.angle_beta   90.00
_cell.angle_gamma   90.00
#
_symmetry.space_group_name_H-M   'P 1'
#
loop_
_entity.id
_entity.type
_entity.pdbx_description
1 polymer ?
#
loop_
_entity_poly.entity_id
_entity_poly.type
_entity_poly.pdbx_seq_one_letter_code
_entity_poly.pdbx_strand_id
1 'polypeptide(L)'
;MGLARSTSLEALRSNTAFALRDALARIESRAPEESIGYAYFDAAWRYRRLASCELLLEGQSDRFAGFLCKAALLQRHLQQLAFERHGIEPIHLCPSMTQGPVNALVAGDIRLALTTARGMPEHPLDGVEYEEDFLLYACMRALLLQSQDATAAADPFSILKRWTRVVANGGDPFLDVCSALAARAEPDFTQAFDALLEHRVAQCQQARLTKSVEDEQYQSEAFIFMKGLAFLRLAQLRGIETRAEYPRIPRFALLPLKAGRVPANSWRVPEQAMPAG
;
A
#
# COMPACT_ATOMS: atom_id res chain seq x y z
N MET A 1 -23.63 23.50 -21.36
CA MET A 1 -22.41 23.04 -20.66
C MET A 1 -22.80 21.82 -19.83
N GLY A 2 -22.44 20.64 -20.30
CA GLY A 2 -22.80 19.37 -19.67
C GLY A 2 -22.03 19.18 -18.36
N LEU A 3 -22.76 18.87 -17.29
CA LEU A 3 -22.21 18.43 -16.02
C LEU A 3 -21.42 17.14 -16.26
N ALA A 4 -20.10 17.20 -16.13
CA ALA A 4 -19.26 16.02 -16.06
C ALA A 4 -19.78 15.16 -14.90
N ARG A 5 -20.25 13.95 -15.22
CA ARG A 5 -20.73 13.00 -14.21
C ARG A 5 -19.54 12.65 -13.33
N SER A 6 -19.52 13.19 -12.11
CA SER A 6 -18.80 12.57 -11.01
C SER A 6 -19.19 11.08 -11.00
N THR A 7 -18.24 10.20 -11.28
CA THR A 7 -18.43 8.77 -11.05
C THR A 7 -18.70 8.61 -9.55
N SER A 8 -19.91 8.19 -9.17
CA SER A 8 -20.23 7.95 -7.77
C SER A 8 -19.34 6.80 -7.25
N LEU A 9 -19.07 6.75 -5.95
CA LEU A 9 -18.25 5.68 -5.35
C LEU A 9 -18.83 4.28 -5.66
N GLU A 10 -20.15 4.17 -5.83
CA GLU A 10 -20.83 2.94 -6.24
C GLU A 10 -20.48 2.54 -7.68
N ALA A 11 -20.43 3.50 -8.61
CA ALA A 11 -19.99 3.26 -9.98
C ALA A 11 -18.51 2.87 -10.01
N LEU A 12 -17.66 3.51 -9.19
CA LEU A 12 -16.26 3.11 -9.02
C LEU A 12 -16.15 1.67 -8.50
N ARG A 13 -16.93 1.29 -7.48
CA ARG A 13 -16.99 -0.07 -6.93
C ARG A 13 -17.37 -1.08 -8.01
N SER A 14 -18.45 -0.81 -8.75
CA SER A 14 -18.95 -1.68 -9.83
C SER A 14 -17.92 -1.87 -10.95
N ASN A 15 -17.35 -0.77 -11.45
CA ASN A 15 -16.34 -0.79 -12.50
C ASN A 15 -15.08 -1.53 -12.05
N THR A 16 -14.65 -1.31 -10.80
CA THR A 16 -13.49 -1.99 -10.23
C THR A 16 -13.74 -3.49 -10.07
N ALA A 17 -14.93 -3.90 -9.64
CA ALA A 17 -15.29 -5.31 -9.52
C ALA A 17 -15.33 -6.01 -10.90
N PHE A 18 -15.83 -5.33 -11.93
CA PHE A 18 -15.78 -5.83 -13.30
C PHE A 18 -14.33 -5.98 -13.79
N ALA A 19 -13.51 -4.94 -13.66
CA ALA A 19 -12.11 -4.95 -14.07
C ALA A 19 -11.30 -6.01 -13.31
N LEU A 20 -11.59 -6.25 -12.03
CA LEU A 20 -10.95 -7.32 -11.27
C LEU A 20 -11.24 -8.70 -11.87
N ARG A 21 -12.50 -8.98 -12.23
CA ARG A 21 -12.87 -10.27 -12.85
C ARG A 21 -12.17 -10.47 -14.18
N ASP A 22 -12.05 -9.42 -14.98
CA ASP A 22 -11.32 -9.42 -16.24
C ASP A 22 -9.82 -9.71 -16.03
N ALA A 23 -9.16 -9.03 -15.08
CA ALA A 23 -7.76 -9.30 -14.73
C ALA A 23 -7.54 -10.74 -14.23
N LEU A 24 -8.46 -11.28 -13.42
CA LEU A 24 -8.39 -12.67 -12.96
C LEU A 24 -8.61 -13.67 -14.11
N ALA A 25 -9.50 -13.37 -15.05
CA ALA A 25 -9.71 -14.20 -16.24
C ALA A 25 -8.47 -14.23 -17.15
N ARG A 26 -7.73 -13.12 -17.27
CA ARG A 26 -6.42 -13.09 -17.97
C ARG A 26 -5.39 -13.99 -17.30
N ILE A 27 -5.35 -14.04 -15.96
CA ILE A 27 -4.49 -14.95 -15.21
C ILE A 27 -4.87 -16.41 -15.48
N GLU A 28 -6.17 -16.74 -15.42
CA GLU A 28 -6.67 -18.10 -15.60
C GLU A 28 -6.42 -18.63 -17.03
N SER A 29 -6.67 -17.80 -18.03
CA SER A 29 -6.46 -18.11 -19.44
C SER A 29 -5.00 -18.04 -19.89
N ARG A 30 -4.09 -17.58 -19.02
CA ARG A 30 -2.66 -17.32 -19.35
C ARG A 30 -2.52 -16.38 -20.55
N ALA A 31 -3.29 -15.30 -20.56
CA ALA A 31 -3.18 -14.25 -21.56
C ALA A 31 -1.76 -13.64 -21.58
N PRO A 32 -1.32 -12.97 -22.66
CA PRO A 32 0.02 -12.36 -22.74
C PRO A 32 0.37 -11.48 -21.53
N GLU A 33 -0.62 -10.75 -20.99
CA GLU A 33 -0.51 -9.91 -19.80
C GLU A 33 -0.17 -10.67 -18.51
N GLU A 34 -0.53 -11.96 -18.41
CA GLU A 34 -0.13 -12.83 -17.30
C GLU A 34 1.37 -13.10 -17.35
N SER A 35 1.90 -13.38 -18.54
CA SER A 35 3.30 -13.79 -18.74
C SER A 35 4.31 -12.69 -18.38
N ILE A 36 3.91 -11.42 -18.54
CA ILE A 36 4.71 -10.25 -18.16
C ILE A 36 4.42 -9.77 -16.73
N GLY A 37 3.42 -10.34 -16.05
CA GLY A 37 3.06 -9.97 -14.68
C GLY A 37 2.00 -8.86 -14.54
N TYR A 38 1.60 -8.21 -15.64
CA TYR A 38 0.62 -7.11 -15.64
C TYR A 38 -0.73 -7.53 -15.05
N ALA A 39 -1.24 -8.72 -15.41
CA ALA A 39 -2.54 -9.16 -14.92
C ALA A 39 -2.59 -9.32 -13.39
N TYR A 40 -1.48 -9.75 -12.76
CA TYR A 40 -1.36 -9.85 -11.30
C TYR A 40 -1.27 -8.47 -10.65
N PHE A 41 -0.48 -7.57 -11.23
CA PHE A 41 -0.36 -6.18 -10.78
C PHE A 41 -1.71 -5.45 -10.83
N ASP A 42 -2.42 -5.55 -11.96
CA ASP A 42 -3.73 -4.93 -12.14
C ASP A 42 -4.74 -5.50 -11.14
N ALA A 43 -4.82 -6.83 -11.00
CA ALA A 43 -5.72 -7.46 -10.03
C ALA A 43 -5.45 -6.99 -8.59
N ALA A 44 -4.18 -6.89 -8.18
CA ALA A 44 -3.81 -6.39 -6.85
C ALA A 44 -4.27 -4.94 -6.64
N TRP A 45 -4.13 -4.10 -7.66
CA TRP A 45 -4.62 -2.72 -7.65
C TRP A 45 -6.15 -2.64 -7.55
N ARG A 46 -6.88 -3.48 -8.30
CA ARG A 46 -8.36 -3.55 -8.22
C ARG A 46 -8.84 -4.00 -6.84
N TYR A 47 -8.17 -4.98 -6.23
CA TYR A 47 -8.49 -5.39 -4.86
C TYR A 47 -8.31 -4.26 -3.86
N ARG A 48 -7.18 -3.54 -3.92
CA ARG A 48 -6.95 -2.37 -3.04
C ARG A 48 -8.04 -1.31 -3.22
N ARG A 49 -8.44 -1.03 -4.46
CA ARG A 49 -9.50 -0.06 -4.74
C ARG A 49 -10.87 -0.53 -4.23
N LEU A 50 -11.21 -1.82 -4.38
CA LEU A 50 -12.42 -2.39 -3.79
C LEU A 50 -12.40 -2.27 -2.27
N ALA A 51 -11.26 -2.54 -1.62
CA ALA A 51 -11.11 -2.32 -0.19
C ALA A 51 -11.50 -0.89 0.18
N SER A 52 -10.94 0.11 -0.51
CA SER A 52 -11.30 1.51 -0.28
C SER A 52 -12.79 1.79 -0.47
N CYS A 53 -13.43 1.18 -1.48
CA CYS A 53 -14.87 1.34 -1.70
C CYS A 53 -15.71 0.73 -0.56
N GLU A 54 -15.39 -0.47 -0.10
CA GLU A 54 -16.08 -1.12 1.03
C GLU A 54 -15.98 -0.27 2.30
N LEU A 55 -14.82 0.34 2.54
CA LEU A 55 -14.60 1.18 3.70
C LEU A 55 -15.37 2.51 3.60
N LEU A 56 -15.35 3.17 2.44
CA LEU A 56 -15.94 4.50 2.26
C LEU A 56 -17.45 4.49 2.07
N LEU A 57 -18.00 3.47 1.40
CA LEU A 57 -19.44 3.35 1.16
C LEU A 57 -20.18 2.76 2.37
N GLU A 58 -19.63 1.68 2.93
CA GLU A 58 -20.37 0.82 3.86
C GLU A 58 -19.74 0.77 5.26
N GLY A 59 -18.56 1.36 5.45
CA GLY A 59 -17.81 1.27 6.71
C GLY A 59 -17.35 -0.17 7.05
N GLN A 60 -17.31 -1.08 6.07
CA GLN A 60 -17.06 -2.50 6.30
C GLN A 60 -15.56 -2.81 6.47
N SER A 61 -15.04 -2.54 7.66
CA SER A 61 -13.64 -2.75 8.06
C SER A 61 -13.11 -4.17 7.80
N ASP A 62 -13.92 -5.21 8.00
CA ASP A 62 -13.47 -6.59 7.80
C ASP A 62 -13.31 -6.92 6.30
N ARG A 63 -14.19 -6.39 5.44
CA ARG A 63 -14.06 -6.53 3.98
C ARG A 63 -12.91 -5.68 3.44
N PHE A 64 -12.70 -4.49 3.99
CA PHE A 64 -11.51 -3.70 3.73
C PHE A 64 -10.23 -4.50 4.02
N ALA A 65 -10.15 -5.14 5.19
CA ALA A 65 -9.03 -6.02 5.54
C ALA A 65 -8.87 -7.18 4.55
N GLY A 66 -9.97 -7.89 4.26
CA GLY A 66 -9.97 -9.05 3.38
C GLY A 66 -9.46 -8.75 1.98
N PHE A 67 -9.92 -7.67 1.37
CA PHE A 67 -9.47 -7.27 0.03
C PHE A 67 -8.00 -6.79 0.03
N LEU A 68 -7.55 -6.07 1.05
CA LEU A 68 -6.13 -5.71 1.16
C LEU A 68 -5.22 -6.94 1.31
N CYS A 69 -5.65 -7.95 2.06
CA CYS A 69 -4.92 -9.21 2.14
C CYS A 69 -4.86 -9.95 0.79
N LYS A 70 -5.94 -9.94 0.01
CA LYS A 70 -5.94 -10.50 -1.35
C LYS A 70 -4.98 -9.76 -2.27
N ALA A 71 -4.94 -8.42 -2.20
CA ALA A 71 -3.97 -7.62 -2.95
C ALA A 71 -2.52 -7.99 -2.59
N ALA A 72 -2.22 -8.13 -1.28
CA ALA A 72 -0.89 -8.52 -0.82
C ALA A 72 -0.53 -9.98 -1.17
N LEU A 73 -1.50 -10.92 -1.16
CA LEU A 73 -1.28 -12.31 -1.60
C LEU A 73 -0.97 -12.39 -3.09
N LEU A 74 -1.64 -11.60 -3.92
CA LEU A 74 -1.33 -11.49 -5.35
C LEU A 74 0.10 -10.97 -5.57
N GLN A 75 0.51 -9.93 -4.84
CA GLN A 75 1.88 -9.43 -4.95
C GLN A 75 2.90 -10.48 -4.53
N ARG A 76 2.65 -11.20 -3.43
CA ARG A 76 3.51 -12.32 -3.01
C ARG A 76 3.61 -13.40 -4.09
N HIS A 77 2.49 -13.73 -4.72
CA HIS A 77 2.47 -14.73 -5.79
C HIS A 77 3.26 -14.25 -7.01
N LEU A 78 3.10 -13.00 -7.42
CA LEU A 78 3.88 -12.40 -8.51
C LEU A 78 5.38 -12.38 -8.21
N GLN A 79 5.78 -12.04 -6.97
CA GLN A 79 7.18 -12.12 -6.53
C GLN A 79 7.75 -13.54 -6.64
N GLN A 80 6.95 -14.55 -6.26
CA GLN A 80 7.34 -15.96 -6.41
C GLN A 80 7.47 -16.36 -7.88
N LEU A 81 6.53 -15.95 -8.73
CA LEU A 81 6.59 -16.21 -10.17
C LEU A 81 7.81 -15.57 -10.83
N ALA A 82 8.16 -14.33 -10.45
CA ALA A 82 9.36 -13.65 -10.94
C ALA A 82 10.66 -14.35 -10.53
N PHE A 83 10.66 -15.08 -9.41
CA PHE A 83 11.78 -15.92 -9.00
C PHE A 83 11.86 -17.23 -9.81
N GLU A 84 10.70 -17.83 -10.12
CA GLU A 84 10.62 -19.12 -10.81
C GLU A 84 10.70 -19.02 -12.34
N ARG A 85 10.33 -17.87 -12.91
CA ARG A 85 10.12 -17.68 -14.35
C ARG A 85 10.78 -16.40 -14.83
N HIS A 86 11.37 -16.46 -16.02
CA HIS A 86 11.83 -15.28 -16.74
C HIS A 86 10.64 -14.65 -17.49
N GLY A 87 10.68 -13.32 -17.66
CA GLY A 87 9.69 -12.59 -18.47
C GLY A 87 8.79 -11.63 -17.69
N ILE A 88 8.76 -11.70 -16.35
CA ILE A 88 8.05 -10.71 -15.54
C ILE A 88 8.73 -9.35 -15.69
N GLU A 89 7.96 -8.34 -16.08
CA GLU A 89 8.48 -6.98 -16.26
C GLU A 89 8.78 -6.32 -14.90
N PRO A 90 9.96 -5.68 -14.74
CA PRO A 90 10.37 -5.08 -13.46
C PRO A 90 9.37 -4.06 -12.90
N ILE A 91 8.68 -3.31 -13.76
CA ILE A 91 7.68 -2.31 -13.34
C ILE A 91 6.56 -2.90 -12.46
N HIS A 92 6.23 -4.18 -12.66
CA HIS A 92 5.20 -4.87 -11.86
C HIS A 92 5.72 -5.45 -10.55
N LEU A 93 7.03 -5.35 -10.29
CA LEU A 93 7.68 -5.70 -9.02
C LEU A 93 8.10 -4.46 -8.22
N CYS A 94 7.99 -3.28 -8.83
CA CYS A 94 8.34 -1.99 -8.26
C CYS A 94 7.62 -1.74 -6.92
N PRO A 95 8.34 -1.58 -5.79
CA PRO A 95 7.75 -1.33 -4.48
C PRO A 95 6.79 -0.14 -4.41
N SER A 96 7.15 0.99 -5.04
CA SER A 96 6.33 2.19 -5.03
C SER A 96 4.99 2.06 -5.74
N MET A 97 4.93 1.18 -6.72
CA MET A 97 3.74 0.87 -7.49
C MET A 97 2.89 -0.22 -6.82
N THR A 98 3.52 -1.32 -6.39
CA THR A 98 2.83 -2.54 -5.96
C THR A 98 2.31 -2.46 -4.53
N GLN A 99 3.05 -1.79 -3.62
CA GLN A 99 2.66 -1.54 -2.23
C GLN A 99 2.21 -2.80 -1.45
N GLY A 100 2.70 -3.99 -1.82
CA GLY A 100 2.30 -5.27 -1.22
C GLY A 100 2.41 -5.30 0.32
N PRO A 101 3.57 -4.93 0.90
CA PRO A 101 3.73 -4.86 2.36
C PRO A 101 2.82 -3.83 3.02
N VAL A 102 2.56 -2.70 2.36
CA VAL A 102 1.64 -1.66 2.87
C VAL A 102 0.23 -2.23 2.97
N ASN A 103 -0.26 -2.90 1.93
CA ASN A 103 -1.59 -3.52 1.95
C ASN A 103 -1.72 -4.52 3.11
N ALA A 104 -0.74 -5.41 3.29
CA ALA A 104 -0.75 -6.39 4.38
C ALA A 104 -0.64 -5.77 5.78
N LEU A 105 0.20 -4.73 5.95
CA LEU A 105 0.33 -3.97 7.20
C LEU A 105 -1.00 -3.33 7.59
N VAL A 106 -1.63 -2.63 6.65
CA VAL A 106 -2.91 -1.95 6.89
C VAL A 106 -3.99 -2.96 7.25
N ALA A 107 -4.04 -4.10 6.57
CA ALA A 107 -4.96 -5.21 6.87
C ALA A 107 -4.70 -5.91 8.22
N GLY A 108 -3.57 -5.60 8.88
CA GLY A 108 -3.17 -6.18 10.16
C GLY A 108 -2.60 -7.60 10.07
N ASP A 109 -2.29 -8.11 8.87
CA ASP A 109 -1.60 -9.40 8.69
C ASP A 109 -0.08 -9.20 8.65
N ILE A 110 0.51 -9.17 9.85
CA ILE A 110 1.96 -8.98 10.01
C ILE A 110 2.77 -10.09 9.34
N ARG A 111 2.27 -11.33 9.33
CA ARG A 111 2.98 -12.45 8.70
C ARG A 111 3.02 -12.26 7.19
N LEU A 112 1.89 -11.90 6.59
CA LEU A 112 1.83 -11.60 5.16
C LEU A 112 2.73 -10.40 4.82
N ALA A 113 2.68 -9.33 5.62
CA ALA A 113 3.51 -8.15 5.45
C ALA A 113 5.01 -8.49 5.42
N LEU A 114 5.48 -9.29 6.37
CA LEU A 114 6.86 -9.78 6.41
C LEU A 114 7.22 -10.59 5.17
N THR A 115 6.34 -11.49 4.71
CA THR A 115 6.61 -12.29 3.51
C THR A 115 6.69 -11.45 2.24
N THR A 116 5.77 -10.50 2.05
CA THR A 116 5.81 -9.59 0.90
C THR A 116 7.01 -8.65 0.95
N ALA A 117 7.43 -8.23 2.15
CA ALA A 117 8.56 -7.34 2.34
C ALA A 117 9.88 -8.01 1.99
N ARG A 118 10.03 -9.30 2.33
CA ARG A 118 11.21 -10.10 1.93
C ARG A 118 11.30 -10.31 0.42
N GLY A 119 10.18 -10.32 -0.29
CA GLY A 119 10.16 -10.47 -1.75
C GLY A 119 10.36 -9.16 -2.52
N MET A 120 10.61 -8.03 -1.85
CA MET A 120 10.87 -6.76 -2.53
C MET A 120 12.28 -6.71 -3.11
N PRO A 121 12.50 -6.04 -4.26
CA PRO A 121 13.84 -5.74 -4.78
C PRO A 121 14.77 -5.11 -3.73
N GLU A 122 16.06 -5.44 -3.78
CA GLU A 122 17.08 -4.87 -2.87
C GLU A 122 17.64 -3.54 -3.35
N HIS A 123 17.41 -3.20 -4.61
CA HIS A 123 17.89 -1.99 -5.27
C HIS A 123 16.74 -1.34 -6.05
N PRO A 124 16.79 -0.02 -6.28
CA PRO A 124 15.85 0.63 -7.17
C PRO A 124 15.93 0.00 -8.56
N LEU A 125 14.80 -0.06 -9.25
CA LEU A 125 14.73 -0.60 -10.59
C LEU A 125 15.07 0.51 -11.60
N ASP A 126 16.18 0.35 -12.31
CA ASP A 126 16.71 1.33 -13.26
C ASP A 126 15.66 1.70 -14.32
N GLY A 127 15.43 3.01 -14.48
CA GLY A 127 14.45 3.55 -15.44
C GLY A 127 12.99 3.31 -15.08
N VAL A 128 12.70 2.73 -13.91
CA VAL A 128 11.34 2.39 -13.46
C VAL A 128 10.95 3.17 -12.20
N GLU A 129 11.84 3.28 -11.23
CA GLU A 129 11.55 3.87 -9.91
C GLU A 129 12.54 4.99 -9.60
N TYR A 130 12.03 6.14 -9.13
CA TYR A 130 12.88 7.18 -8.58
C TYR A 130 13.53 6.69 -7.27
N GLU A 131 14.77 7.09 -7.04
CA GLU A 131 15.52 6.59 -5.89
C GLU A 131 14.87 6.95 -4.55
N GLU A 132 14.29 8.14 -4.42
CA GLU A 132 13.56 8.58 -3.21
C GLU A 132 12.32 7.71 -2.94
N ASP A 133 11.57 7.35 -3.98
CA ASP A 133 10.42 6.45 -3.88
C ASP A 133 10.87 5.07 -3.39
N PHE A 134 11.93 4.52 -3.98
CA PHE A 134 12.51 3.24 -3.53
C PHE A 134 12.91 3.30 -2.05
N LEU A 135 13.60 4.38 -1.64
CA LEU A 135 14.16 4.51 -0.29
C LEU A 135 13.08 4.57 0.80
N LEU A 136 11.93 5.16 0.51
CA LEU A 136 10.75 5.09 1.39
C LEU A 136 10.39 3.63 1.68
N TYR A 137 10.15 2.82 0.64
CA TYR A 137 9.72 1.45 0.85
C TYR A 137 10.84 0.55 1.38
N ALA A 138 12.10 0.82 1.02
CA ALA A 138 13.26 0.15 1.60
C ALA A 138 13.36 0.42 3.12
N CYS A 139 13.09 1.65 3.56
CA CYS A 139 13.06 2.01 4.97
C CYS A 139 11.90 1.32 5.69
N MET A 140 10.68 1.36 5.12
CA MET A 140 9.52 0.64 5.67
C MET A 140 9.79 -0.87 5.79
N ARG A 141 10.44 -1.47 4.78
CA ARG A 141 10.89 -2.87 4.81
C ARG A 141 11.84 -3.13 5.97
N ALA A 142 12.89 -2.31 6.12
CA ALA A 142 13.86 -2.44 7.19
C ALA A 142 13.20 -2.35 8.57
N LEU A 143 12.35 -1.33 8.79
CA LEU A 143 11.61 -1.13 10.03
C LEU A 143 10.70 -2.33 10.35
N LEU A 144 10.01 -2.87 9.35
CA LEU A 144 9.13 -4.02 9.50
C LEU A 144 9.92 -5.30 9.84
N LEU A 145 10.98 -5.61 9.09
CA LEU A 145 11.76 -6.82 9.33
C LEU A 145 12.47 -6.79 10.68
N GLN A 146 12.99 -5.62 11.10
CA GLN A 146 13.58 -5.43 12.42
C GLN A 146 12.59 -5.55 13.59
N SER A 147 11.28 -5.44 13.34
CA SER A 147 10.27 -5.68 14.39
C SER A 147 10.18 -7.16 14.81
N GLN A 148 10.68 -8.08 13.98
CA GLN A 148 10.78 -9.52 14.29
C GLN A 148 12.17 -9.92 14.74
N ASP A 149 13.19 -9.46 14.01
CA ASP A 149 14.59 -9.80 14.26
C ASP A 149 15.46 -8.60 13.84
N ALA A 150 16.16 -8.02 14.81
CA ALA A 150 16.99 -6.84 14.62
C ALA A 150 18.12 -7.05 13.59
N THR A 151 18.52 -8.29 13.34
CA THR A 151 19.61 -8.64 12.41
C THR A 151 19.12 -9.03 11.02
N ALA A 152 17.81 -9.23 10.84
CA ALA A 152 17.24 -9.76 9.60
C ALA A 152 17.15 -8.75 8.44
N ALA A 153 17.60 -7.51 8.63
CA ALA A 153 17.48 -6.46 7.62
C ALA A 153 18.60 -5.44 7.68
N ALA A 154 18.73 -4.69 6.58
CA ALA A 154 19.57 -3.50 6.52
C ALA A 154 19.20 -2.51 7.64
N ASP A 155 20.21 -1.83 8.15
CA ASP A 155 20.03 -0.78 9.15
C ASP A 155 19.22 0.39 8.56
N PRO A 156 18.06 0.76 9.16
CA PRO A 156 17.25 1.87 8.68
C PRO A 156 18.01 3.20 8.70
N PHE A 157 18.96 3.42 9.63
CA PHE A 157 19.73 4.66 9.66
C PHE A 157 20.64 4.83 8.44
N SER A 158 21.19 3.72 7.93
CA SER A 158 21.97 3.71 6.69
C SER A 158 21.10 4.07 5.47
N ILE A 159 19.85 3.59 5.42
CA ILE A 159 18.88 3.95 4.37
C ILE A 159 18.50 5.43 4.46
N LEU A 160 18.19 5.92 5.67
CA LEU A 160 17.84 7.31 5.92
C LEU A 160 18.98 8.26 5.52
N LYS A 161 20.23 7.93 5.87
CA LYS A 161 21.41 8.71 5.46
C LYS A 161 21.56 8.80 3.94
N ARG A 162 21.25 7.72 3.21
CA ARG A 162 21.21 7.73 1.73
C ARG A 162 20.08 8.62 1.23
N TRP A 163 18.89 8.50 1.80
CA TRP A 163 17.72 9.29 1.44
C TRP A 163 17.92 10.79 1.64
N THR A 164 18.49 11.21 2.78
CA THR A 164 18.85 12.61 3.04
C THR A 164 19.75 13.20 1.94
N ARG A 165 20.67 12.40 1.39
CA ARG A 165 21.56 12.87 0.30
C ARG A 165 20.81 13.02 -1.02
N VAL A 166 19.87 12.12 -1.33
CA VAL A 166 19.06 12.16 -2.56
C VAL A 166 18.18 13.40 -2.59
N VAL A 167 17.51 13.73 -1.47
CA VAL A 167 16.58 14.88 -1.42
C VAL A 167 17.29 16.23 -1.31
N ALA A 168 18.61 16.26 -1.09
CA ALA A 168 19.49 17.43 -1.23
C ALA A 168 18.93 18.80 -0.77
N ASN A 169 18.29 18.84 0.41
CA ASN A 169 17.64 20.01 1.07
C ASN A 169 16.18 20.32 0.71
N GLY A 170 15.54 19.56 -0.19
CA GLY A 170 14.12 19.75 -0.55
C GLY A 170 13.13 19.39 0.57
N GLY A 171 13.59 18.68 1.60
CA GLY A 171 12.75 18.11 2.66
C GLY A 171 11.86 17.00 2.11
N ASP A 172 11.60 15.97 2.91
CA ASP A 172 10.63 14.94 2.56
C ASP A 172 9.86 14.54 3.82
N PRO A 173 8.54 14.83 3.92
CA PRO A 173 7.75 14.49 5.09
C PRO A 173 7.78 12.99 5.43
N PHE A 174 8.00 12.12 4.44
CA PHE A 174 8.15 10.68 4.68
C PHE A 174 9.49 10.33 5.33
N LEU A 175 10.56 11.06 5.00
CA LEU A 175 11.89 10.90 5.60
C LEU A 175 11.85 11.21 7.10
N ASP A 176 11.15 12.28 7.50
CA ASP A 176 11.02 12.69 8.90
C ASP A 176 10.27 11.63 9.72
N VAL A 177 9.16 11.11 9.20
CA VAL A 177 8.40 10.02 9.83
C VAL A 177 9.25 8.76 9.98
N CYS A 178 9.97 8.37 8.92
CA CYS A 178 10.83 7.19 8.97
C CYS A 178 12.01 7.37 9.94
N SER A 179 12.56 8.59 10.05
CA SER A 179 13.62 8.93 10.99
C SER A 179 13.15 8.79 12.44
N ALA A 180 11.98 9.34 12.77
CA ALA A 180 11.39 9.21 14.10
C ALA A 180 11.05 7.74 14.44
N LEU A 181 10.52 6.99 13.47
CA LEU A 181 10.29 5.54 13.64
C LEU A 181 11.60 4.80 13.92
N ALA A 182 12.66 5.05 13.15
CA ALA A 182 13.96 4.42 13.36
C ALA A 182 14.52 4.70 14.76
N ALA A 183 14.45 5.96 15.20
CA ALA A 183 14.90 6.40 16.53
C ALA A 183 14.00 5.94 17.68
N ARG A 184 12.78 5.47 17.41
CA ARG A 184 11.73 5.21 18.42
C ARG A 184 11.41 6.44 19.27
N ALA A 185 11.50 7.64 18.68
CA ALA A 185 11.24 8.90 19.34
C ALA A 185 9.76 9.27 19.18
N GLU A 186 8.95 8.98 20.19
CA GLU A 186 7.49 9.21 20.14
C GLU A 186 7.09 10.69 19.90
N PRO A 187 7.71 11.69 20.56
CA PRO A 187 7.38 13.10 20.29
C PRO A 187 7.70 13.49 18.84
N ASP A 188 8.87 13.07 18.34
CA ASP A 188 9.31 13.36 16.97
C ASP A 188 8.41 12.66 15.95
N PHE A 189 7.97 11.43 16.25
CA PHE A 189 7.04 10.70 15.37
C PHE A 189 5.71 11.42 15.31
N THR A 190 5.18 11.84 16.45
CA THR A 190 3.91 12.55 16.53
C THR A 190 3.95 13.85 15.71
N GLN A 191 5.01 14.65 15.87
CA GLN A 191 5.20 15.88 15.11
C GLN A 191 5.38 15.62 13.61
N ALA A 192 6.25 14.69 13.23
CA ALA A 192 6.51 14.36 11.83
C ALA A 192 5.26 13.79 11.14
N PHE A 193 4.48 12.98 11.84
CA PHE A 193 3.27 12.37 11.30
C PHE A 193 2.16 13.41 11.08
N ASP A 194 1.98 14.37 12.00
CA ASP A 194 1.05 15.48 11.78
C ASP A 194 1.45 16.32 10.56
N ALA A 195 2.73 16.67 10.42
CA ALA A 195 3.24 17.40 9.26
C ALA A 195 3.03 16.61 7.95
N LEU A 196 3.21 15.28 7.98
CA LEU A 196 2.91 14.41 6.84
C LEU A 196 1.42 14.43 6.48
N LEU A 197 0.51 14.43 7.47
CA LEU A 197 -0.93 14.53 7.23
C LEU A 197 -1.30 15.86 6.59
N GLU A 198 -0.76 16.97 7.09
CA GLU A 198 -0.94 18.31 6.51
C GLU A 198 -0.41 18.38 5.08
N HIS A 199 0.77 17.83 4.83
CA HIS A 199 1.33 17.74 3.48
C HIS A 199 0.41 16.94 2.55
N ARG A 200 -0.10 15.79 3.01
CA ARG A 200 -1.06 14.98 2.25
C ARG A 200 -2.34 15.75 1.97
N VAL A 201 -2.81 16.57 2.92
CA VAL A 201 -3.97 17.44 2.75
C VAL A 201 -3.76 18.42 1.61
N ALA A 202 -2.63 19.12 1.62
CA ALA A 202 -2.28 20.11 0.61
C ALA A 202 -2.13 19.46 -0.77
N GLN A 203 -1.45 18.31 -0.86
CA GLN A 203 -1.34 17.52 -2.10
C GLN A 203 -2.72 17.15 -2.66
N CYS A 204 -3.62 16.67 -1.79
CA CYS A 204 -4.97 16.30 -2.21
C CYS A 204 -5.73 17.54 -2.71
N GLN A 205 -5.64 18.68 -2.03
CA GLN A 205 -6.29 19.92 -2.45
C GLN A 205 -5.75 20.40 -3.80
N GLN A 206 -4.44 20.42 -3.97
CA GLN A 206 -3.80 20.82 -5.22
C GLN A 206 -4.23 19.91 -6.38
N ALA A 207 -4.27 18.60 -6.15
CA ALA A 207 -4.75 17.65 -7.15
C ALA A 207 -6.22 17.88 -7.55
N ARG A 208 -7.10 18.32 -6.64
CA ARG A 208 -8.49 18.71 -7.03
C ARG A 208 -8.54 19.90 -7.95
N LEU A 209 -7.55 20.79 -7.84
CA LEU A 209 -7.50 22.02 -8.64
C LEU A 209 -6.86 21.77 -10.01
N THR A 210 -5.94 20.83 -10.12
CA THR A 210 -5.12 20.63 -11.32
C THR A 210 -5.47 19.38 -12.14
N LYS A 211 -6.10 18.36 -11.54
CA LYS A 211 -6.45 17.11 -12.23
C LYS A 211 -7.91 17.10 -12.64
N SER A 212 -8.22 16.43 -13.75
CA SER A 212 -9.62 16.21 -14.13
C SER A 212 -10.31 15.34 -13.08
N VAL A 213 -11.62 15.54 -12.91
CA VAL A 213 -12.50 14.77 -12.00
C VAL A 213 -12.50 13.26 -12.32
N GLU A 214 -11.92 12.88 -13.47
CA GLU A 214 -11.90 11.53 -14.04
C GLU A 214 -10.68 10.69 -13.63
N ASP A 215 -9.69 11.24 -12.91
CA ASP A 215 -8.58 10.44 -12.34
C ASP A 215 -9.13 9.50 -11.26
N GLU A 216 -9.54 8.28 -11.63
CA GLU A 216 -10.12 7.27 -10.72
C GLU A 216 -9.21 6.94 -9.52
N GLN A 217 -7.89 7.10 -9.68
CA GLN A 217 -6.93 6.96 -8.60
C GLN A 217 -7.14 8.03 -7.50
N TYR A 218 -7.50 9.25 -7.91
CA TYR A 218 -7.82 10.33 -6.98
C TYR A 218 -9.13 10.06 -6.22
N GLN A 219 -10.10 9.40 -6.84
CA GLN A 219 -11.40 9.13 -6.23
C GLN A 219 -11.37 8.13 -5.06
N SER A 220 -10.32 7.31 -4.92
CA SER A 220 -10.20 6.31 -3.85
C SER A 220 -9.04 6.58 -2.90
N GLU A 221 -7.85 6.94 -3.41
CA GLU A 221 -6.66 7.14 -2.57
C GLU A 221 -6.58 8.54 -1.94
N ALA A 222 -7.41 9.50 -2.37
CA ALA A 222 -7.49 10.80 -1.70
C ALA A 222 -8.21 10.74 -0.34
N PHE A 223 -9.05 9.73 -0.14
CA PHE A 223 -9.89 9.59 1.07
C PHE A 223 -9.30 8.63 2.11
N ILE A 224 -8.45 7.69 1.69
CA ILE A 224 -7.77 6.75 2.59
C ILE A 224 -6.26 6.85 2.37
N PHE A 225 -5.55 7.36 3.37
CA PHE A 225 -4.11 7.49 3.31
C PHE A 225 -3.41 6.19 3.74
N MET A 226 -3.27 5.26 2.79
CA MET A 226 -2.71 3.91 3.03
C MET A 226 -1.29 3.91 3.60
N LYS A 227 -0.39 4.79 3.11
CA LYS A 227 0.95 4.95 3.68
C LYS A 227 0.89 5.43 5.13
N GLY A 228 0.01 6.39 5.43
CA GLY A 228 -0.24 6.87 6.79
C GLY A 228 -0.68 5.74 7.74
N LEU A 229 -1.64 4.92 7.31
CA LEU A 229 -2.07 3.74 8.06
C LEU A 229 -0.92 2.76 8.30
N ALA A 230 -0.08 2.51 7.29
CA ALA A 230 1.09 1.66 7.44
C ALA A 230 2.15 2.24 8.40
N PHE A 231 2.35 3.56 8.45
CA PHE A 231 3.24 4.15 9.46
C PHE A 231 2.70 4.01 10.87
N LEU A 232 1.40 4.19 11.09
CA LEU A 232 0.78 3.92 12.40
C LEU A 232 1.00 2.47 12.83
N ARG A 233 0.96 1.52 11.88
CA ARG A 233 1.31 0.11 12.16
C ARG A 233 2.77 -0.07 12.54
N LEU A 234 3.68 0.55 11.81
CA LEU A 234 5.10 0.49 12.12
C LEU A 234 5.41 1.11 13.49
N ALA A 235 4.73 2.20 13.85
CA ALA A 235 4.81 2.81 15.17
C ALA A 235 4.38 1.82 16.28
N GLN A 236 3.20 1.21 16.12
CA GLN A 236 2.68 0.20 17.05
C GLN A 236 3.64 -1.00 17.19
N LEU A 237 4.17 -1.52 16.08
CA LEU A 237 5.14 -2.63 16.09
C LEU A 237 6.48 -2.26 16.76
N ARG A 238 6.78 -0.97 16.88
CA ARG A 238 8.00 -0.46 17.51
C ARG A 238 7.78 0.06 18.92
N GLY A 239 6.57 -0.10 19.47
CA GLY A 239 6.22 0.33 20.82
C GLY A 239 6.09 1.84 20.97
N ILE A 240 5.86 2.58 19.88
CA ILE A 240 5.53 4.00 19.92
C ILE A 240 4.01 4.12 20.12
N GLU A 241 3.59 4.88 21.12
CA GLU A 241 2.17 5.15 21.33
C GLU A 241 1.64 6.05 20.21
N THR A 242 0.45 5.70 19.69
CA THR A 242 -0.24 6.47 18.66
C THR A 242 -1.57 6.96 19.21
N ARG A 243 -2.05 8.12 18.74
CA ARG A 243 -3.38 8.63 19.10
C ARG A 243 -4.46 7.65 18.66
N ALA A 244 -5.59 7.66 19.37
CA ALA A 244 -6.75 6.88 19.00
C ALA A 244 -7.33 7.31 17.62
N GLU A 245 -7.18 8.59 17.29
CA GLU A 245 -7.72 9.20 16.07
C GLU A 245 -6.76 10.23 15.49
N TYR A 246 -6.70 10.28 14.16
CA TYR A 246 -5.92 11.26 13.40
C TYR A 246 -6.81 11.89 12.33
N PRO A 247 -6.63 13.19 12.01
CA PRO A 247 -7.33 13.82 10.90
C PRO A 247 -7.15 13.01 9.61
N ARG A 248 -8.26 12.71 8.92
CA ARG A 248 -8.28 11.98 7.63
C ARG A 248 -7.74 10.55 7.65
N ILE A 249 -7.57 9.97 8.84
CA ILE A 249 -7.42 8.52 9.02
C ILE A 249 -8.65 8.05 9.81
N PRO A 250 -9.69 7.56 9.12
CA PRO A 250 -10.88 7.09 9.82
C PRO A 250 -10.50 6.00 10.82
N ARG A 251 -10.98 6.10 12.07
CA ARG A 251 -10.65 5.14 13.14
C ARG A 251 -10.92 3.69 12.73
N PHE A 252 -11.99 3.46 11.99
CA PHE A 252 -12.40 2.15 11.49
C PHE A 252 -11.48 1.61 10.36
N ALA A 253 -10.59 2.43 9.81
CA ALA A 253 -9.52 1.99 8.92
C ALA A 253 -8.31 1.40 9.70
N LEU A 254 -8.16 1.76 10.98
CA LEU A 254 -7.11 1.25 11.86
C LEU A 254 -7.56 -0.06 12.52
N LEU A 255 -7.52 -1.14 11.73
CA LEU A 255 -7.91 -2.49 12.15
C LEU A 255 -7.10 -3.02 13.36
N PRO A 256 -7.54 -4.07 14.07
CA PRO A 256 -6.66 -4.76 15.02
C PRO A 256 -5.49 -5.48 14.33
N LEU A 257 -4.35 -5.60 15.01
CA LEU A 257 -3.31 -6.56 14.60
C LEU A 257 -3.92 -7.97 14.66
N LYS A 258 -3.83 -8.74 13.57
CA LYS A 258 -4.48 -10.05 13.30
C LYS A 258 -5.88 -10.01 12.66
N ALA A 259 -6.40 -8.84 12.24
CA ALA A 259 -7.75 -8.73 11.67
C ALA A 259 -7.94 -9.46 10.32
N GLY A 260 -6.94 -9.49 9.42
CA GLY A 260 -7.12 -9.98 8.06
C GLY A 260 -6.42 -11.30 7.74
N ARG A 261 -6.92 -12.46 8.16
CA ARG A 261 -6.39 -13.75 7.66
C ARG A 261 -7.35 -14.38 6.67
N VAL A 262 -6.99 -14.34 5.39
CA VAL A 262 -7.69 -15.06 4.33
C VAL A 262 -6.84 -16.24 3.82
N PRO A 263 -7.44 -17.31 3.28
CA PRO A 263 -6.69 -18.43 2.70
C PRO A 263 -5.75 -17.97 1.57
N ALA A 264 -4.59 -18.62 1.43
CA ALA A 264 -3.52 -18.19 0.52
C ALA A 264 -3.95 -18.06 -0.97
N ASN A 265 -4.91 -18.88 -1.41
CA ASN A 265 -5.42 -18.88 -2.80
C ASN A 265 -6.77 -18.16 -2.95
N SER A 266 -7.29 -17.53 -1.89
CA SER A 266 -8.60 -16.87 -1.91
C SER A 266 -8.65 -15.63 -2.80
N TRP A 267 -7.51 -15.11 -3.24
CA TRP A 267 -7.44 -14.01 -4.21
C TRP A 267 -7.94 -14.40 -5.61
N ARG A 268 -8.09 -15.70 -5.91
CA ARG A 268 -8.61 -16.18 -7.21
C ARG A 268 -10.12 -15.96 -7.36
N VAL A 269 -10.84 -15.90 -6.24
CA VAL A 269 -12.29 -15.72 -6.20
C VAL A 269 -12.58 -14.53 -5.30
N PRO A 270 -12.99 -13.36 -5.83
CA PRO A 270 -13.12 -12.13 -5.05
C PRO A 270 -13.98 -12.26 -3.79
N GLU A 271 -15.03 -13.06 -3.83
CA GLU A 271 -16.00 -13.26 -2.74
C GLU A 271 -15.55 -14.32 -1.73
N GLN A 272 -14.60 -15.20 -2.08
CA GLN A 272 -14.17 -16.30 -1.22
C GLN A 272 -13.51 -15.78 0.06
N ALA A 273 -13.92 -16.34 1.21
CA ALA A 273 -13.40 -15.96 2.53
C ALA A 273 -13.57 -14.47 2.87
N MET A 274 -14.50 -13.78 2.20
CA MET A 274 -14.96 -12.47 2.61
C MET A 274 -16.07 -12.64 3.67
N PRO A 275 -16.11 -11.79 4.70
CA PRO A 275 -17.25 -11.72 5.61
C PRO A 275 -18.56 -11.51 4.84
N ALA A 276 -19.65 -12.10 5.34
CA ALA A 276 -20.99 -11.75 4.86
C ALA A 276 -21.24 -10.26 5.13
N GLY A 277 -21.75 -9.56 4.11
CA GLY A 277 -22.15 -8.16 4.20
C GLY A 277 -23.55 -8.00 4.75
#